data_AF-A0A178AHN9-F1
#
_entry.id   AF-A0A178AHN9-F1
#
_cell.length_a   1.000
_cell.length_b   1.000
_cell.length_c   1.000
_cell.angle_alpha   90.00
_cell.angle_beta   90.00
_cell.angle_gamma   90.00
#
_symmetry.space_group_name_H-M   'P 1'
#
loop_
_entity.id
_entity.type
_entity.pdbx_description
1 polymer ?
#
loop_
_entity_poly.entity_id
_entity_poly.type
_entity_poly.pdbx_seq_one_letter_code
_entity_poly.pdbx_strand_id
1 'polypeptide(L)'
;MANTTSRILSLPAELRLEIGSHVFRQIGNPVLHASASSNLRPLLVCRQFYHEFSDLAYKLTTYTLCEKTMQNVQDQPDSHLRRIKRVVLAAEVSKLDEWQKFPFNKECLQLDELCLCPTSKLGRKNGITNLIDLLWRLQHVKKLRVFSSFSHLKFPEVHFKGVYGVLVGSMYKVDHERRYDAPDAQAGKFIWWEPNMNLAEMSYDFVPREPVPVMPEDDYLLMMKPKIDKLMDWIDTL
;
A
#
# COMPACT_ATOMS: atom_id res chain seq x y z
N MET A 1 -23.31 -26.95 -40.57
CA MET A 1 -22.93 -25.82 -39.69
C MET A 1 -21.84 -26.32 -38.76
N ALA A 2 -20.58 -25.92 -38.98
CA ALA A 2 -19.48 -26.36 -38.14
C ALA A 2 -19.58 -25.63 -36.79
N ASN A 3 -19.77 -26.39 -35.71
CA ASN A 3 -19.58 -25.89 -34.34
C ASN A 3 -18.11 -25.49 -34.21
N THR A 4 -17.81 -24.20 -34.34
CA THR A 4 -16.56 -23.63 -33.83
C THR A 4 -16.61 -23.72 -32.31
N THR A 5 -16.22 -24.87 -31.79
CA THR A 5 -15.92 -25.08 -30.38
C THR A 5 -14.95 -23.98 -29.94
N SER A 6 -15.30 -23.31 -28.84
CA SER A 6 -14.49 -22.28 -28.21
C SER A 6 -13.08 -22.81 -27.97
N ARG A 7 -12.12 -22.40 -28.82
CA ARG A 7 -10.74 -22.92 -28.84
C ARG A 7 -10.01 -22.76 -27.51
N ILE A 8 -10.44 -21.82 -26.68
CA ILE A 8 -9.85 -21.60 -25.36
C ILE A 8 -10.28 -22.67 -24.37
N LEU A 9 -11.55 -23.13 -24.40
CA LEU A 9 -12.06 -24.15 -23.47
C LEU A 9 -11.55 -25.55 -23.79
N SER A 10 -11.03 -25.78 -25.00
CA SER A 10 -10.34 -27.03 -25.36
C SER A 10 -8.90 -27.10 -24.86
N LEU A 11 -8.34 -26.01 -24.32
CA LEU A 11 -6.99 -26.02 -23.76
C LEU A 11 -6.97 -26.70 -22.37
N PRO A 12 -5.86 -27.36 -22.00
CA PRO A 12 -5.60 -27.78 -20.63
C PRO A 12 -5.80 -26.65 -19.62
N ALA A 13 -6.24 -26.99 -18.40
CA ALA A 13 -6.55 -26.01 -17.36
C ALA A 13 -5.34 -25.11 -17.02
N GLU A 14 -4.14 -25.67 -17.06
CA GLU A 14 -2.88 -24.99 -16.78
C GLU A 14 -2.63 -23.84 -17.75
N LEU A 15 -2.74 -24.11 -19.06
CA LEU A 15 -2.58 -23.08 -20.10
C LEU A 15 -3.66 -22.01 -20.01
N ARG A 16 -4.90 -22.39 -19.65
CA ARG A 16 -5.99 -21.45 -19.46
C ARG A 16 -5.72 -20.52 -18.27
N LEU A 17 -5.23 -21.05 -17.16
CA LEU A 17 -4.84 -20.27 -15.98
C LEU A 17 -3.66 -19.32 -16.28
N GLU A 18 -2.68 -19.78 -17.05
CA GLU A 18 -1.57 -18.95 -17.50
C GLU A 18 -2.07 -17.77 -18.36
N ILE A 19 -2.92 -18.04 -19.36
CA ILE A 19 -3.59 -17.00 -20.16
C ILE A 19 -4.37 -16.06 -19.25
N GLY A 20 -5.18 -16.60 -18.33
CA GLY A 20 -5.92 -15.82 -17.34
C GLY A 20 -5.01 -14.90 -16.55
N SER A 21 -3.84 -15.37 -16.13
CA SER A 21 -2.89 -14.57 -15.36
C SER A 21 -2.38 -13.36 -16.14
N HIS A 22 -2.23 -13.47 -17.46
CA HIS A 22 -1.88 -12.36 -18.32
C HIS A 22 -3.06 -11.42 -18.57
N VAL A 23 -4.27 -11.95 -18.70
CA VAL A 23 -5.50 -11.17 -18.91
C VAL A 23 -5.83 -10.30 -17.69
N PHE A 24 -5.74 -10.85 -16.48
CA PHE A 24 -6.09 -10.14 -15.25
C PHE A 24 -4.96 -9.29 -14.67
N ARG A 25 -3.73 -9.44 -15.18
CA ARG A 25 -2.58 -8.66 -14.71
C ARG A 25 -2.73 -7.21 -15.18
N GLN A 26 -3.01 -6.33 -14.24
CA GLN A 26 -2.94 -4.90 -14.47
C GLN A 26 -1.49 -4.45 -14.50
N ILE A 27 -1.07 -3.83 -15.60
CA ILE A 27 0.26 -3.26 -15.80
C ILE A 27 0.13 -1.74 -15.75
N GLY A 28 1.00 -1.08 -14.99
CA GLY A 28 1.06 0.38 -14.90
C GLY A 28 0.64 0.95 -13.56
N ASN A 29 0.52 2.28 -13.49
CA ASN A 29 0.20 2.99 -12.25
C ASN A 29 -1.24 2.66 -11.80
N PRO A 30 -1.43 2.10 -10.59
CA PRO A 30 -2.74 1.66 -10.10
C PRO A 30 -3.73 2.82 -9.92
N VAL A 31 -3.26 4.07 -9.87
CA VAL A 31 -4.10 5.28 -9.78
C VAL A 31 -4.67 5.68 -11.15
N LEU A 32 -3.94 5.40 -12.23
CA LEU A 32 -4.27 5.89 -13.58
C LEU A 32 -5.03 4.88 -14.43
N HIS A 33 -4.93 3.58 -14.14
CA HIS A 33 -5.39 2.54 -15.04
C HIS A 33 -6.23 1.46 -14.36
N ALA A 34 -7.46 1.35 -14.86
CA ALA A 34 -8.42 0.25 -14.77
C ALA A 34 -9.46 0.32 -13.63
N SER A 35 -10.70 0.54 -14.05
CA SER A 35 -11.87 0.16 -13.25
C SER A 35 -11.80 -1.35 -13.00
N ALA A 36 -11.93 -1.78 -11.73
CA ALA A 36 -12.03 -3.20 -11.39
C ALA A 36 -13.08 -3.94 -12.26
N SER A 37 -14.14 -3.22 -12.65
CA SER A 37 -15.19 -3.75 -13.53
C SER A 37 -14.66 -4.23 -14.88
N SER A 38 -13.69 -3.55 -15.51
CA SER A 38 -13.14 -3.97 -16.81
C SER A 38 -12.27 -5.21 -16.67
N ASN A 39 -11.51 -5.31 -15.58
CA ASN A 39 -10.64 -6.44 -15.31
C ASN A 39 -11.44 -7.72 -14.99
N LEU A 40 -12.62 -7.58 -14.39
CA LEU A 40 -13.48 -8.71 -14.03
C LEU A 40 -14.42 -9.18 -15.15
N ARG A 41 -14.51 -8.46 -16.28
CA ARG A 41 -15.37 -8.84 -17.42
C ARG A 41 -15.17 -10.27 -17.93
N PRO A 42 -13.95 -10.84 -17.98
CA PRO A 42 -13.77 -12.22 -18.41
C PRO A 42 -14.56 -13.24 -17.57
N LEU A 43 -14.85 -12.93 -16.30
CA LEU A 43 -15.67 -13.81 -15.44
C LEU A 43 -17.13 -13.91 -15.90
N LEU A 44 -17.60 -12.97 -16.73
CA LEU A 44 -18.98 -12.92 -17.24
C LEU A 44 -19.17 -13.71 -18.54
N VAL A 45 -18.11 -14.28 -19.11
CA VAL A 45 -18.17 -14.99 -20.39
C VAL A 45 -18.99 -16.28 -20.28
N CYS A 46 -18.67 -17.14 -19.31
CA CYS A 46 -19.41 -18.37 -19.04
C CYS A 46 -19.15 -18.88 -17.61
N ARG A 47 -19.96 -19.85 -17.15
CA ARG A 47 -19.82 -20.45 -15.82
C ARG A 47 -18.42 -21.05 -15.58
N GLN A 48 -17.85 -21.69 -16.60
CA GLN A 48 -16.52 -22.29 -16.48
C GLN A 48 -15.43 -21.25 -16.24
N PHE A 49 -15.48 -20.12 -16.96
CA PHE A 49 -14.57 -18.99 -16.72
C PHE A 49 -14.72 -18.43 -15.31
N TYR A 50 -15.96 -18.27 -14.84
CA TYR A 50 -16.19 -17.84 -13.46
C TYR A 50 -15.55 -18.79 -12.46
N HIS A 51 -15.81 -20.09 -12.55
CA HIS A 51 -15.31 -21.06 -11.58
C HIS A 51 -13.78 -21.19 -11.60
N GLU A 52 -13.16 -21.15 -12.79
CA GLU A 52 -11.72 -21.34 -12.93
C GLU A 52 -10.93 -20.07 -12.60
N PHE A 53 -11.43 -18.91 -13.00
CA PHE A 53 -10.65 -17.67 -12.93
C PHE A 53 -11.01 -16.75 -11.77
N SER A 54 -12.11 -16.98 -11.04
CA SER A 54 -12.54 -16.06 -9.98
C SER A 54 -11.40 -15.73 -9.02
N ASP A 55 -10.77 -16.74 -8.41
CA ASP A 55 -9.72 -16.52 -7.42
C ASP A 55 -8.55 -15.69 -7.99
N LEU A 56 -8.10 -16.02 -9.20
CA LEU A 56 -7.03 -15.31 -9.89
C LEU A 56 -7.43 -13.87 -10.22
N ALA A 57 -8.64 -13.67 -10.73
CA ALA A 57 -9.18 -12.37 -11.12
C ALA A 57 -9.31 -11.44 -9.91
N TYR A 58 -9.86 -11.92 -8.78
CA TYR A 58 -9.96 -11.14 -7.55
C TYR A 58 -8.57 -10.79 -6.98
N LYS A 59 -7.58 -11.69 -7.04
CA LYS A 59 -6.23 -11.44 -6.54
C LYS A 59 -5.45 -10.43 -7.38
N LEU A 60 -5.58 -10.50 -8.70
CA LEU A 60 -4.82 -9.63 -9.63
C LEU A 60 -5.50 -8.30 -9.92
N THR A 61 -6.78 -8.15 -9.56
CA THR A 61 -7.51 -6.89 -9.70
C THR A 61 -7.16 -5.93 -8.57
N THR A 62 -6.85 -4.70 -8.94
CA THR A 62 -6.72 -3.56 -8.04
C THR A 62 -8.08 -2.90 -7.86
N TYR A 63 -8.51 -2.78 -6.61
CA TYR A 63 -9.80 -2.18 -6.26
C TYR A 63 -9.61 -0.75 -5.81
N THR A 64 -10.25 0.18 -6.51
CA THR A 64 -10.24 1.60 -6.16
C THR A 64 -11.42 1.92 -5.27
N LEU A 65 -11.14 2.43 -4.08
CA LEU A 65 -12.10 2.87 -3.09
C LEU A 65 -11.95 4.37 -2.88
N CYS A 66 -13.07 5.04 -2.64
CA CYS A 66 -13.11 6.37 -2.04
C CYS A 66 -13.76 6.28 -0.66
N GLU A 67 -13.67 7.36 0.12
CA GLU A 67 -14.24 7.42 1.48
C GLU A 67 -15.69 6.93 1.56
N LYS A 68 -16.55 7.33 0.61
CA LYS A 68 -17.97 6.93 0.58
C LYS A 68 -18.16 5.41 0.44
N THR A 69 -17.21 4.74 -0.23
CA THR A 69 -17.26 3.30 -0.47
C THR A 69 -16.50 2.48 0.58
N MET A 70 -15.74 3.12 1.47
CA MET A 70 -15.04 2.43 2.55
C MET A 70 -16.01 1.70 3.48
N GLN A 71 -17.17 2.31 3.75
CA GLN A 71 -18.19 1.69 4.60
C GLN A 71 -18.67 0.35 4.01
N ASN A 72 -18.78 0.27 2.68
CA ASN A 72 -19.22 -0.96 2.01
C ASN A 72 -18.26 -2.14 2.23
N VAL A 73 -16.98 -1.87 2.54
CA VAL A 73 -16.00 -2.92 2.88
C VAL A 73 -16.39 -3.62 4.18
N GLN A 74 -17.00 -2.91 5.12
CA GLN A 74 -17.46 -3.50 6.38
C GLN A 74 -18.55 -4.55 6.15
N ASP A 75 -19.40 -4.30 5.16
CA ASP A 75 -20.56 -5.13 4.82
C ASP A 75 -20.21 -6.33 3.92
N GLN A 76 -18.97 -6.42 3.41
CA GLN A 76 -18.56 -7.54 2.57
C GLN A 76 -18.23 -8.79 3.41
N PRO A 77 -18.60 -9.99 2.93
CA PRO A 77 -18.17 -11.24 3.55
C PRO A 77 -16.66 -11.40 3.53
N ASP A 78 -16.08 -11.88 4.64
CA ASP A 78 -14.65 -12.17 4.77
C ASP A 78 -14.11 -13.09 3.67
N SER A 79 -14.93 -14.04 3.19
CA SER A 79 -14.55 -14.96 2.11
C SER A 79 -14.22 -14.25 0.80
N HIS A 80 -14.87 -13.12 0.52
CA HIS A 80 -14.58 -12.28 -0.65
C HIS A 80 -13.35 -11.42 -0.39
N LEU A 81 -13.30 -10.79 0.79
CA LEU A 81 -12.21 -9.88 1.17
C LEU A 81 -10.84 -10.59 1.18
N ARG A 82 -10.75 -11.84 1.63
CA ARG A 82 -9.49 -12.63 1.64
C ARG A 82 -8.79 -12.73 0.28
N ARG A 83 -9.57 -12.64 -0.82
CA ARG A 83 -9.06 -12.74 -2.20
C ARG A 83 -8.50 -11.42 -2.71
N ILE A 84 -8.84 -10.30 -2.09
CA ILE A 84 -8.36 -8.97 -2.48
C ILE A 84 -6.90 -8.83 -2.03
N LYS A 85 -6.02 -8.48 -2.99
CA LYS A 85 -4.58 -8.27 -2.71
C LYS A 85 -4.10 -6.85 -2.95
N ARG A 86 -4.84 -6.05 -3.72
CA ARG A 86 -4.43 -4.69 -4.09
C ARG A 86 -5.58 -3.73 -3.95
N VAL A 87 -5.36 -2.66 -3.19
CA VAL A 87 -6.36 -1.61 -2.97
C VAL A 87 -5.74 -0.25 -3.20
N VAL A 88 -6.44 0.62 -3.92
CA VAL A 88 -6.16 2.05 -4.02
C VAL A 88 -7.24 2.77 -3.24
N LEU A 89 -6.85 3.61 -2.30
CA LEU A 89 -7.76 4.36 -1.45
C LEU A 89 -7.54 5.86 -1.62
N ALA A 90 -8.56 6.55 -2.13
CA ALA A 90 -8.65 8.00 -2.08
C ALA A 90 -9.36 8.42 -0.79
N ALA A 91 -8.60 8.89 0.20
CA ALA A 91 -9.11 9.28 1.51
C ALA A 91 -8.29 10.41 2.15
N GLU A 92 -8.90 11.11 3.09
CA GLU A 92 -8.24 12.05 3.97
C GLU A 92 -7.32 11.31 4.94
N VAL A 93 -6.05 11.74 5.03
CA VAL A 93 -5.07 11.17 5.96
C VAL A 93 -5.53 11.30 7.42
N SER A 94 -6.38 12.29 7.72
CA SER A 94 -6.98 12.48 9.04
C SER A 94 -7.77 11.26 9.51
N LYS A 95 -8.49 10.57 8.60
CA LYS A 95 -9.36 9.43 8.93
C LYS A 95 -8.63 8.10 9.03
N LEU A 96 -7.33 8.10 8.75
CA LEU A 96 -6.52 6.88 8.85
C LEU A 96 -6.30 6.48 10.32
N ASP A 97 -6.55 7.37 11.28
CA ASP A 97 -6.53 7.14 12.73
C ASP A 97 -7.63 6.15 13.19
N GLU A 98 -8.75 6.06 12.47
CA GLU A 98 -9.84 5.10 12.70
C GLU A 98 -9.41 3.63 12.53
N TRP A 99 -8.30 3.37 11.82
CA TRP A 99 -7.83 2.01 11.52
C TRP A 99 -6.94 1.41 12.60
N GLN A 100 -7.50 0.70 13.56
CA GLN A 100 -6.78 0.15 14.70
C GLN A 100 -5.49 -0.61 14.34
N LYS A 101 -5.60 -1.66 13.50
CA LYS A 101 -4.49 -2.60 13.26
C LYS A 101 -4.44 -3.15 11.84
N PHE A 102 -5.59 -3.41 11.24
CA PHE A 102 -5.69 -3.99 9.90
C PHE A 102 -6.32 -2.98 8.93
N PRO A 103 -6.08 -3.09 7.61
CA PRO A 103 -6.78 -2.26 6.62
C PRO A 103 -8.28 -2.33 6.85
N PHE A 104 -8.92 -1.16 6.99
CA PHE A 104 -10.36 -1.07 7.26
C PHE A 104 -10.82 -1.85 8.50
N ASN A 105 -9.95 -2.12 9.49
CA ASN A 105 -10.25 -2.95 10.65
C ASN A 105 -10.69 -4.40 10.32
N LYS A 106 -10.31 -4.93 9.14
CA LYS A 106 -10.61 -6.30 8.71
C LYS A 106 -9.36 -7.16 8.71
N GLU A 107 -9.21 -8.02 9.72
CA GLU A 107 -8.06 -8.93 9.83
C GLU A 107 -7.92 -9.88 8.62
N CYS A 108 -9.04 -10.24 8.00
CA CYS A 108 -9.09 -11.11 6.83
C CYS A 108 -8.45 -10.50 5.57
N LEU A 109 -8.24 -9.18 5.54
CA LEU A 109 -7.55 -8.49 4.44
C LEU A 109 -6.03 -8.63 4.60
N GLN A 110 -5.44 -9.43 3.73
CA GLN A 110 -4.00 -9.57 3.58
C GLN A 110 -3.58 -9.03 2.22
N LEU A 111 -3.19 -7.76 2.20
CA LEU A 111 -2.86 -7.02 0.99
C LEU A 111 -1.39 -7.20 0.62
N ASP A 112 -1.14 -7.46 -0.66
CA ASP A 112 0.19 -7.33 -1.23
C ASP A 112 0.56 -5.84 -1.38
N GLU A 113 -0.42 -4.99 -1.70
CA GLU A 113 -0.21 -3.55 -1.86
C GLU A 113 -1.43 -2.74 -1.43
N LEU A 114 -1.20 -1.75 -0.59
CA LEU A 114 -2.14 -0.69 -0.26
C LEU A 114 -1.61 0.63 -0.79
N CYS A 115 -2.34 1.24 -1.71
CA CYS A 115 -2.03 2.55 -2.26
C CYS A 115 -2.93 3.60 -1.62
N LEU A 116 -2.36 4.61 -0.99
CA LEU A 116 -3.06 5.77 -0.47
C LEU A 116 -2.90 6.94 -1.44
N CYS A 117 -4.01 7.56 -1.79
CA CYS A 117 -4.11 8.79 -2.55
C CYS A 117 -4.73 9.86 -1.66
N PRO A 118 -3.93 10.54 -0.82
CA PRO A 118 -4.39 11.59 0.07
C PRO A 118 -5.22 12.65 -0.67
N THR A 119 -6.45 12.86 -0.23
CA THR A 119 -7.27 14.01 -0.68
C THR A 119 -6.83 15.31 0.01
N SER A 120 -6.13 15.19 1.14
CA SER A 120 -5.56 16.29 1.92
C SER A 120 -4.03 16.36 1.80
N LYS A 121 -3.44 17.51 2.15
CA LYS A 121 -1.99 17.74 2.04
C LYS A 121 -1.22 16.92 3.07
N LEU A 122 -0.51 15.87 2.62
CA LEU A 122 0.34 15.03 3.47
C LEU A 122 1.43 15.80 4.21
N GLY A 123 2.05 16.81 3.56
CA GLY A 123 3.16 17.59 4.14
C GLY A 123 2.80 18.48 5.34
N ARG A 124 1.55 18.50 5.79
CA ARG A 124 1.17 19.16 7.06
C ARG A 124 1.54 18.24 8.23
N LYS A 125 1.91 18.82 9.38
CA LYS A 125 2.28 18.09 10.60
C LYS A 125 1.30 16.96 10.93
N ASN A 126 0.00 17.24 10.96
CA ASN A 126 -1.02 16.22 11.28
C ASN A 126 -1.08 15.10 10.24
N GLY A 127 -0.84 15.39 8.95
CA GLY A 127 -0.79 14.36 7.91
C GLY A 127 0.40 13.42 8.09
N ILE A 128 1.57 13.98 8.42
CA ILE A 128 2.78 13.21 8.73
C ILE A 128 2.56 12.34 9.97
N THR A 129 2.08 12.93 11.08
CA THR A 129 1.81 12.20 12.33
C THR A 129 0.84 11.05 12.11
N ASN A 130 -0.29 11.29 11.44
CA ASN A 130 -1.29 10.25 11.21
C ASN A 130 -0.79 9.11 10.32
N LEU A 131 0.06 9.41 9.33
CA LEU A 131 0.68 8.37 8.51
C LEU A 131 1.69 7.54 9.32
N ILE A 132 2.49 8.18 10.18
CA ILE A 132 3.43 7.48 11.05
C ILE A 132 2.68 6.58 12.05
N ASP A 133 1.61 7.10 12.65
CA ASP A 133 0.75 6.34 13.57
C ASP A 133 0.09 5.14 12.87
N LEU A 134 -0.35 5.32 11.62
CA LEU A 134 -0.83 4.22 10.80
C LEU A 134 0.26 3.17 10.58
N LEU A 135 1.45 3.56 10.11
CA LEU A 135 2.56 2.63 9.85
C LEU A 135 2.89 1.80 11.10
N TRP A 136 2.86 2.43 12.28
CA TRP A 136 3.18 1.79 13.55
C TRP A 136 2.28 0.61 13.93
N ARG A 137 1.02 0.66 13.53
CA ARG A 137 0.01 -0.33 13.92
C ARG A 137 -0.49 -1.20 12.78
N LEU A 138 -0.29 -0.76 11.53
CA LEU A 138 -0.77 -1.42 10.33
C LEU A 138 -0.09 -2.78 10.14
N GLN A 139 -0.91 -3.83 10.07
CA GLN A 139 -0.50 -5.20 9.78
C GLN A 139 -1.17 -5.72 8.52
N HIS A 140 -0.72 -6.89 8.05
CA HIS A 140 -1.27 -7.59 6.88
C HIS A 140 -1.18 -6.80 5.56
N VAL A 141 -0.18 -5.92 5.45
CA VAL A 141 0.14 -5.16 4.24
C VAL A 141 1.61 -5.38 3.91
N LYS A 142 1.93 -5.96 2.74
CA LYS A 142 3.33 -6.17 2.31
C LYS A 142 3.99 -4.93 1.72
N LYS A 143 3.20 -3.94 1.31
CA LYS A 143 3.68 -2.67 0.79
C LYS A 143 2.61 -1.60 0.96
N LEU A 144 2.98 -0.48 1.58
CA LEU A 144 2.18 0.73 1.58
C LEU A 144 2.80 1.73 0.61
N ARG A 145 2.02 2.21 -0.34
CA ARG A 145 2.44 3.25 -1.29
C ARG A 145 1.60 4.49 -1.07
N VAL A 146 2.22 5.65 -0.90
CA VAL A 146 1.52 6.92 -0.70
C VAL A 146 1.83 7.85 -1.87
N PHE A 147 0.82 8.13 -2.69
CA PHE A 147 0.95 9.09 -3.78
C PHE A 147 0.86 10.51 -3.25
N SER A 148 1.58 11.44 -3.87
CA SER A 148 1.46 12.85 -3.53
C SER A 148 0.77 13.64 -4.64
N SER A 149 -0.15 14.53 -4.24
CA SER A 149 -0.79 15.47 -5.16
C SER A 149 -0.03 16.80 -5.18
N PHE A 150 1.00 16.88 -6.03
CA PHE A 150 1.79 18.10 -6.23
C PHE A 150 1.67 18.68 -7.65
N SER A 151 0.79 18.14 -8.49
CA SER A 151 0.67 18.50 -9.92
C SER A 151 0.40 19.98 -10.18
N HIS A 152 -0.08 20.74 -9.19
CA HIS A 152 -0.38 22.17 -9.29
C HIS A 152 0.76 23.09 -8.85
N LEU A 153 1.88 22.56 -8.34
CA LEU A 153 3.00 23.37 -7.83
C LEU A 153 4.01 23.69 -8.93
N LYS A 154 4.71 24.83 -8.80
CA LYS A 154 5.72 25.29 -9.75
C LYS A 154 6.97 24.39 -9.80
N PHE A 155 7.33 23.79 -8.66
CA PHE A 155 8.48 22.87 -8.52
C PHE A 155 8.04 21.61 -7.76
N PRO A 156 7.23 20.75 -8.39
CA PRO A 156 6.58 19.64 -7.71
C PRO A 156 7.60 18.65 -7.13
N GLU A 157 8.72 18.43 -7.80
CA GLU A 157 9.79 17.55 -7.32
C GLU A 157 10.48 18.07 -6.06
N VAL A 158 10.79 19.37 -5.99
CA VAL A 158 11.44 19.96 -4.79
C VAL A 158 10.53 19.82 -3.58
N HIS A 159 9.24 20.12 -3.75
CA HIS A 159 8.26 19.94 -2.68
C HIS A 159 8.07 18.47 -2.28
N PHE A 160 8.02 17.57 -3.27
CA PHE A 160 7.93 16.13 -3.04
C PHE A 160 9.12 15.61 -2.21
N LYS A 161 10.34 15.98 -2.61
CA LYS A 161 11.55 15.64 -1.87
C LYS A 161 11.54 16.26 -0.46
N GLY A 162 11.20 17.54 -0.31
CA GLY A 162 11.10 18.17 1.01
C GLY A 162 10.12 17.45 1.95
N VAL A 163 8.96 17.03 1.45
CA VAL A 163 7.97 16.27 2.25
C VAL A 163 8.50 14.89 2.64
N TYR A 164 9.20 14.18 1.74
CA TYR A 164 9.85 12.91 2.09
C TYR A 164 10.89 13.09 3.19
N GLY A 165 11.72 14.14 3.13
CA GLY A 165 12.72 14.44 4.15
C GLY A 165 12.11 14.62 5.54
N VAL A 166 11.07 15.47 5.62
CA VAL A 166 10.35 15.69 6.89
C VAL A 166 9.67 14.40 7.37
N LEU A 167 9.04 13.64 6.48
CA LEU A 167 8.36 12.40 6.82
C LEU A 167 9.32 11.34 7.37
N VAL A 168 10.42 11.06 6.68
CA VAL A 168 11.40 10.04 7.11
C VAL A 168 12.12 10.48 8.38
N GLY A 169 12.52 11.75 8.48
CA GLY A 169 13.10 12.29 9.71
C GLY A 169 12.15 12.16 10.91
N SER A 170 10.86 12.46 10.70
CA SER A 170 9.82 12.29 11.72
C SER A 170 9.60 10.82 12.08
N MET A 171 9.66 9.89 11.11
CA MET A 171 9.57 8.46 11.38
C MET A 171 10.71 7.98 12.30
N TYR A 172 11.95 8.37 12.01
CA TYR A 172 13.10 7.97 12.82
C TYR A 172 13.06 8.57 14.22
N LYS A 173 12.63 9.84 14.33
CA LYS A 173 12.43 10.49 15.62
C LYS A 173 11.36 9.78 16.45
N VAL A 174 10.18 9.53 15.89
CA VAL A 174 9.08 8.86 16.60
C VAL A 174 9.46 7.42 16.98
N ASP A 175 10.23 6.71 16.14
CA ASP A 175 10.71 5.38 16.48
C ASP A 175 11.68 5.39 17.68
N HIS A 176 12.62 6.33 17.70
CA HIS A 176 13.51 6.52 18.86
C HIS A 176 12.70 6.86 20.13
N GLU A 177 11.83 7.87 20.07
CA GLU A 177 10.99 8.29 21.20
C GLU A 177 10.18 7.12 21.78
N ARG A 178 9.58 6.29 20.92
CA ARG A 178 8.76 5.13 21.36
C ARG A 178 9.58 3.93 21.86
N ARG A 179 10.87 3.86 21.53
CA ARG A 179 11.76 2.80 22.01
C ARG A 179 12.42 3.14 23.34
N TYR A 180 12.72 4.41 23.59
CA TYR A 180 13.59 4.81 24.70
C TYR A 180 12.97 5.87 25.62
N ASP A 181 12.19 6.82 25.09
CA ASP A 181 11.70 7.97 25.85
C ASP A 181 10.29 7.79 26.42
N ALA A 182 9.46 6.99 25.75
CA ALA A 182 8.05 6.80 26.13
C ALA A 182 7.92 6.06 27.48
N PRO A 183 7.01 6.47 28.38
CA PRO A 183 6.77 5.79 29.65
C PRO A 183 6.40 4.30 29.50
N ASP A 184 5.80 3.95 28.36
CA ASP A 184 5.41 2.60 27.97
C ASP A 184 6.28 2.04 26.81
N ALA A 185 7.53 2.48 26.73
CA ALA A 185 8.48 2.08 25.70
C ALA A 185 8.47 0.55 25.45
N GLN A 186 8.20 0.18 24.20
CA GLN A 186 7.94 -1.21 23.79
C GLN A 186 8.86 -1.63 22.64
N ALA A 187 10.15 -1.67 22.93
CA ALA A 187 11.15 -2.12 21.96
C ALA A 187 10.79 -3.51 21.37
N GLY A 188 10.94 -3.66 20.06
CA GLY A 188 10.80 -4.95 19.36
C GLY A 188 9.36 -5.43 19.05
N LYS A 189 8.31 -4.70 19.43
CA LYS A 189 6.92 -5.12 19.16
C LYS A 189 6.32 -4.61 17.85
N PHE A 190 7.00 -3.70 17.16
CA PHE A 190 6.44 -2.93 16.05
C PHE A 190 7.14 -3.24 14.73
N ILE A 191 6.37 -3.21 13.66
CA ILE A 191 6.87 -3.43 12.30
C ILE A 191 7.75 -2.23 11.92
N TRP A 192 9.00 -2.52 11.55
CA TRP A 192 9.87 -1.50 10.98
C TRP A 192 9.49 -1.30 9.51
N TRP A 193 9.22 -0.06 9.11
CA TRP A 193 8.92 0.26 7.71
C TRP A 193 10.11 0.95 7.07
N GLU A 194 10.65 0.36 6.01
CA GLU A 194 11.74 0.96 5.25
C GLU A 194 11.15 1.92 4.19
N PRO A 195 11.43 3.24 4.30
CA PRO A 195 10.89 4.22 3.36
C PRO A 195 11.74 4.29 2.08
N ASN A 196 11.08 4.37 0.94
CA ASN A 196 11.69 4.49 -0.38
C ASN A 196 10.95 5.57 -1.17
N MET A 197 11.70 6.39 -1.89
CA MET A 197 11.12 7.44 -2.72
C MET A 197 11.10 6.99 -4.19
N ASN A 198 9.94 7.07 -4.84
CA ASN A 198 9.79 6.82 -6.27
C ASN A 198 9.45 8.15 -6.98
N LEU A 199 10.47 8.78 -7.57
CA LEU A 199 10.31 10.05 -8.28
C LEU A 199 9.51 9.89 -9.59
N ALA A 200 9.64 8.77 -10.29
CA ALA A 200 8.94 8.55 -11.56
C ALA A 200 7.42 8.50 -11.38
N GLU A 201 6.95 7.96 -10.25
CA GLU A 201 5.53 7.87 -9.92
C GLU A 201 5.07 8.93 -8.90
N MET A 202 5.97 9.79 -8.42
CA MET A 202 5.72 10.77 -7.35
C MET A 202 5.04 10.13 -6.14
N SER A 203 5.61 9.02 -5.67
CA SER A 203 5.09 8.22 -4.56
C SER A 203 6.15 7.83 -3.53
N TYR A 204 5.71 7.62 -2.30
CA TYR A 204 6.53 7.10 -1.20
C TYR A 204 6.14 5.64 -0.94
N ASP A 205 7.11 4.73 -1.05
CA ASP A 205 6.94 3.31 -0.82
C ASP A 205 7.47 2.95 0.57
N PHE A 206 6.64 2.32 1.38
CA PHE A 206 6.99 1.76 2.68
C PHE A 206 6.89 0.25 2.57
N VAL A 207 7.99 -0.42 2.89
CA VAL A 207 8.06 -1.89 2.86
C VAL A 207 8.33 -2.37 4.30
N PRO A 208 7.48 -3.26 4.86
CA PRO A 208 7.68 -3.76 6.20
C PRO A 208 8.93 -4.65 6.22
N ARG A 209 9.67 -4.55 7.31
CA ARG A 209 10.84 -5.36 7.64
C ARG A 209 10.62 -6.00 9.01
N GLU A 210 11.49 -6.95 9.32
CA GLU A 210 11.52 -7.52 10.65
C GLU A 210 11.76 -6.40 11.68
N PRO A 211 11.06 -6.45 12.83
CA PRO A 211 11.28 -5.51 13.92
C PRO A 211 12.76 -5.46 14.31
N VAL A 212 13.30 -4.24 14.46
CA VAL A 212 14.63 -4.06 15.05
C VAL A 212 14.61 -4.64 16.47
N PRO A 213 15.56 -5.54 16.81
CA PRO A 213 15.60 -6.17 18.12
C PRO A 213 15.77 -5.14 19.24
N VAL A 214 15.41 -5.52 20.45
CA VAL A 214 15.67 -4.70 21.64
C VAL A 214 17.18 -4.58 21.83
N MET A 215 17.69 -3.36 21.86
CA MET A 215 19.11 -3.06 22.02
C MET A 215 19.31 -1.78 22.86
N PRO A 216 20.49 -1.59 23.49
CA PRO A 216 20.87 -0.33 24.12
C PRO A 216 20.72 0.86 23.17
N GLU A 217 20.43 2.03 23.72
CA GLU A 217 20.22 3.25 22.93
C GLU A 217 21.45 3.62 22.11
N ASP A 218 22.66 3.52 22.69
CA ASP A 218 23.92 3.83 21.99
C ASP A 218 24.10 2.96 20.73
N ASP A 219 23.79 1.66 20.82
CA ASP A 219 23.88 0.73 19.69
C ASP A 219 22.84 1.06 18.61
N TYR A 220 21.63 1.45 19.03
CA TYR A 220 20.58 1.90 18.11
C TYR A 220 21.00 3.19 17.39
N LEU A 221 21.58 4.16 18.09
CA LEU A 221 22.06 5.41 17.49
C LEU A 221 23.18 5.14 16.47
N LEU A 222 24.10 4.22 16.76
CA LEU A 222 25.12 3.77 15.81
C LEU A 222 24.52 3.12 14.56
N MET A 223 23.48 2.29 14.73
CA MET A 223 22.75 1.68 13.61
C MET A 223 22.00 2.71 12.76
N MET A 224 21.41 3.73 13.38
CA MET A 224 20.62 4.76 12.71
C MET A 224 21.48 5.85 12.05
N LYS A 225 22.69 6.10 12.56
CA LYS A 225 23.58 7.16 12.08
C LYS A 225 23.76 7.15 10.55
N PRO A 226 24.09 6.04 9.87
CA PRO A 226 24.23 6.04 8.40
C PRO A 226 22.95 6.40 7.65
N LYS A 227 21.77 6.07 8.20
CA LYS A 227 20.47 6.42 7.60
C LYS A 227 20.18 7.91 7.75
N ILE A 228 20.51 8.48 8.91
CA ILE A 228 20.37 9.91 9.19
C ILE A 228 21.35 10.72 8.36
N ASP A 229 22.64 10.33 8.33
CA ASP A 229 23.67 11.01 7.54
C ASP A 229 23.27 11.06 6.06
N LYS A 230 22.81 9.94 5.49
CA LYS A 230 22.29 9.89 4.10
C LYS A 230 21.07 10.79 3.88
N LEU A 231 20.18 10.90 4.87
CA LEU A 231 19.01 11.77 4.79
C LEU A 231 19.43 13.24 4.82
N MET A 232 20.40 13.61 5.66
CA MET A 232 20.93 14.97 5.77
C MET A 232 21.68 15.39 4.51
N ASP A 233 22.60 14.54 4.03
CA ASP A 233 23.32 14.76 2.77
C ASP A 233 22.35 15.00 1.61
N TRP A 234 21.26 14.25 1.59
CA TRP A 234 20.24 14.41 0.57
C TRP A 234 19.44 15.70 0.72
N ILE A 235 19.03 16.08 1.93
CA ILE A 235 18.33 17.35 2.20
C ILE A 235 19.19 18.55 1.79
N ASP A 236 20.49 18.51 2.03
CA ASP A 236 21.43 19.58 1.68
C ASP A 236 21.60 19.75 0.16
N THR A 237 21.17 18.77 -0.64
CA THR A 237 21.19 18.81 -2.12
C THR A 237 19.85 19.24 -2.75
N LEU A 238 18.83 19.55 -1.94
CA LEU A 238 17.49 20.00 -2.41
C LEU A 238 17.44 21.50 -2.69
#